data_AF-A0A4R3YPX3-F1
#
_entry.id   AF-A0A4R3YPX3-F1
#
_cell.length_a   1.000
_cell.length_b   1.000
_cell.length_c   1.000
_cell.angle_alpha   90.00
_cell.angle_beta   90.00
_cell.angle_gamma   90.00
#
_symmetry.space_group_name_H-M   'P 1'
#
loop_
_entity.id
_entity.type
_entity.pdbx_description
1 polymer ?
#
loop_
_entity_poly.entity_id
_entity_poly.type
_entity_poly.pdbx_seq_one_letter_code
_entity_poly.pdbx_strand_id
1 'polypeptide(L)'
;MSSVVDFLEKLGQDARLRDASPEELERAMAEAQIDEPLRAAILAGDADELRSQLRQHSFMATQMDHTGTQMPSEDNTGTQMPSDNEEEKKDGEDETTEASLKGSKDCSIVA
;
A
#
# COMPACT_ATOMS: atom_id res chain seq x y z
N MET A 1 -16.37 15.31 1.11
CA MET A 1 -14.96 15.41 0.66
C MET A 1 -14.98 15.53 -0.86
N SER A 2 -13.88 15.91 -1.51
CA SER A 2 -13.90 16.14 -2.97
C SER A 2 -13.97 14.80 -3.69
N SER A 3 -14.98 14.61 -4.56
CA SER A 3 -15.25 13.32 -5.24
C SER A 3 -14.01 12.75 -5.95
N VAL A 4 -13.16 13.61 -6.48
CA VAL A 4 -11.91 13.23 -7.15
C VAL A 4 -10.82 12.74 -6.18
N VAL A 5 -10.71 13.31 -4.99
CA VAL A 5 -9.70 12.90 -4.00
C VAL A 5 -10.05 11.52 -3.44
N ASP A 6 -11.33 11.31 -3.11
CA ASP A 6 -11.82 10.02 -2.63
C ASP A 6 -11.63 8.92 -3.69
N PHE A 7 -11.79 9.27 -4.97
CA PHE A 7 -11.51 8.36 -6.07
C PHE A 7 -10.01 8.04 -6.21
N LEU A 8 -9.14 9.03 -6.15
CA LEU A 8 -7.69 8.82 -6.24
C LEU A 8 -7.15 8.00 -5.06
N GLU A 9 -7.71 8.19 -3.87
CA GLU A 9 -7.40 7.35 -2.70
C GLU A 9 -7.78 5.89 -2.98
N LYS A 10 -9.01 5.67 -3.47
CA LYS A 10 -9.48 4.32 -3.81
C LYS A 10 -8.65 3.69 -4.94
N LEU A 11 -8.26 4.47 -5.94
CA LEU A 11 -7.38 4.04 -7.05
C LEU A 11 -6.01 3.60 -6.53
N GLY A 12 -5.49 4.25 -5.49
CA GLY A 12 -4.22 3.87 -4.86
C GLY A 12 -4.30 2.63 -3.97
N GLN A 13 -5.47 2.35 -3.36
CA GLN A 13 -5.68 1.22 -2.46
C GLN A 13 -6.14 -0.06 -3.18
N ASP A 14 -6.95 0.07 -4.24
CA ASP A 14 -7.56 -1.06 -4.94
C ASP A 14 -6.71 -1.48 -6.15
N ALA A 15 -6.04 -2.63 -6.02
CA ALA A 15 -5.21 -3.21 -7.08
C ALA A 15 -5.98 -3.47 -8.38
N ARG A 16 -7.29 -3.75 -8.31
CA ARG A 16 -8.11 -3.98 -9.52
C ARG A 16 -8.32 -2.70 -10.31
N LEU A 17 -8.51 -1.59 -9.60
CA LEU A 17 -8.64 -0.26 -10.19
C LEU A 17 -7.31 0.23 -10.74
N ARG A 18 -6.19 -0.11 -10.09
CA ARG A 18 -4.85 0.23 -10.54
C ARG A 18 -4.46 -0.47 -11.84
N ASP A 19 -4.84 -1.73 -11.98
CA ASP A 19 -4.52 -2.55 -13.16
C ASP A 19 -5.69 -2.58 -14.18
N ALA A 20 -6.72 -1.75 -13.97
CA ALA A 20 -7.88 -1.64 -14.84
C ALA A 20 -7.50 -1.12 -16.23
N SER A 21 -8.27 -1.54 -17.23
CA SER A 21 -8.17 -0.94 -18.56
C SER A 21 -8.60 0.55 -18.54
N PRO A 22 -8.13 1.38 -19.49
CA PRO A 22 -8.54 2.78 -19.57
C PRO A 22 -10.07 2.97 -19.64
N GLU A 23 -10.77 2.05 -20.29
CA GLU A 23 -12.22 2.05 -20.46
C GLU A 23 -12.96 1.78 -19.12
N GLU A 24 -12.44 0.84 -18.32
CA GLU A 24 -12.95 0.54 -16.98
C GLU A 24 -12.68 1.70 -16.03
N LEU A 25 -11.49 2.31 -16.12
CA LEU A 25 -11.13 3.49 -15.35
C LEU A 25 -12.03 4.67 -15.71
N GLU A 26 -12.29 4.91 -17.00
CA GLU A 26 -13.25 5.92 -17.47
C GLU A 26 -14.62 5.74 -16.84
N ARG A 27 -15.13 4.50 -16.82
CA ARG A 27 -16.43 4.17 -16.26
C ARG A 27 -16.47 4.40 -14.75
N ALA A 28 -15.45 3.96 -14.04
CA ALA A 28 -15.34 4.17 -12.59
C ALA A 28 -15.31 5.67 -12.23
N MET A 29 -14.61 6.50 -13.03
CA MET A 29 -14.60 7.95 -12.85
C MET A 29 -15.96 8.60 -13.18
N ALA A 30 -16.68 8.10 -14.18
CA ALA A 30 -18.02 8.58 -14.51
C ALA A 30 -19.04 8.25 -13.40
N GLU A 31 -18.96 7.05 -12.83
CA GLU A 31 -19.76 6.64 -11.66
C GLU A 31 -19.47 7.51 -10.43
N ALA A 32 -18.19 7.86 -10.24
CA ALA A 32 -17.74 8.79 -9.20
C ALA A 32 -18.07 10.27 -9.49
N GLN A 33 -18.73 10.58 -10.62
CA GLN A 33 -19.10 11.95 -11.05
C GLN A 33 -17.91 12.91 -11.07
N ILE A 34 -16.77 12.43 -11.57
CA ILE A 34 -15.58 13.27 -11.76
C ILE A 34 -15.77 14.08 -13.04
N ASP A 35 -15.46 15.38 -12.97
CA ASP A 35 -15.55 16.29 -14.12
C ASP A 35 -14.64 15.84 -15.27
N GLU A 36 -15.12 16.01 -16.50
CA GLU A 36 -14.41 15.65 -17.73
C GLU A 36 -12.94 16.13 -17.82
N PRO A 37 -12.60 17.41 -17.50
CA PRO A 37 -11.19 17.84 -17.53
C PRO A 37 -10.30 17.07 -16.56
N LEU A 38 -10.82 16.66 -15.39
CA LEU A 38 -10.08 15.84 -14.43
C LEU A 38 -9.93 14.41 -14.92
N ARG A 39 -10.98 13.83 -15.53
CA ARG A 39 -10.92 12.50 -16.15
C ARG A 39 -9.84 12.42 -17.23
N ALA A 40 -9.79 13.42 -18.11
CA ALA A 40 -8.81 13.50 -19.18
C ALA A 40 -7.38 13.58 -18.63
N ALA A 41 -7.13 14.40 -17.61
CA ALA A 41 -5.82 14.52 -16.97
C ALA A 41 -5.39 13.19 -16.29
N ILE A 42 -6.31 12.50 -15.62
CA ILE A 42 -6.05 11.19 -14.99
C ILE A 42 -5.70 10.13 -16.04
N LEU A 43 -6.45 10.04 -17.14
CA LEU A 43 -6.21 9.06 -18.21
C LEU A 43 -4.90 9.33 -18.97
N ALA A 44 -4.54 10.60 -19.14
CA ALA A 44 -3.28 11.00 -19.75
C ALA A 44 -2.07 10.79 -18.82
N GLY A 45 -2.30 10.54 -17.52
CA GLY A 45 -1.23 10.50 -16.51
C GLY A 45 -0.57 11.87 -16.29
N ASP A 46 -1.24 12.95 -16.65
CA ASP A 46 -0.70 14.32 -16.59
C ASP A 46 -0.91 14.91 -15.18
N ALA A 47 0.09 14.68 -14.33
CA ALA A 47 0.05 15.11 -12.94
C ALA A 47 0.09 16.64 -12.78
N ASP A 48 0.70 17.37 -13.72
CA ASP A 48 0.78 18.83 -13.68
C ASP A 48 -0.57 19.46 -14.03
N GLU A 49 -1.22 18.96 -15.09
CA GLU A 49 -2.57 19.38 -15.46
C GLU A 49 -3.57 19.04 -14.35
N LEU A 50 -3.49 17.83 -13.77
CA LEU A 50 -4.35 17.43 -12.65
C LEU A 50 -4.19 18.38 -11.45
N ARG A 51 -2.97 18.75 -11.09
CA ARG A 51 -2.70 19.71 -9.99
C ARG A 51 -3.23 21.11 -10.30
N SER A 52 -3.07 21.57 -11.55
CA SER A 52 -3.60 22.85 -12.03
C SER A 52 -5.13 22.90 -11.90
N GLN A 53 -5.84 21.85 -12.34
CA GLN A 53 -7.30 21.73 -12.23
C GLN A 53 -7.76 21.69 -10.77
N LEU A 54 -7.02 21.00 -9.90
CA LEU A 54 -7.31 20.94 -8.46
C LEU A 54 -6.94 22.24 -7.71
N ARG A 55 -6.38 23.25 -8.41
CA ARG A 55 -5.82 24.48 -7.82
C ARG A 55 -4.83 24.20 -6.69
N GLN A 56 -4.19 23.03 -6.72
CA GLN A 56 -3.15 22.65 -5.78
C GLN A 56 -1.85 23.26 -6.29
N HIS A 57 -1.60 24.51 -5.87
CA HIS A 57 -0.33 25.16 -6.16
C HIS A 57 0.81 24.42 -5.46
N SER A 58 1.97 24.33 -6.13
CA SER A 58 3.17 23.76 -5.52
C SER A 58 3.55 24.59 -4.30
N PHE A 59 3.39 24.01 -3.11
CA PHE A 59 3.94 24.58 -1.90
C PHE A 59 5.45 24.44 -1.98
N MET A 60 6.14 25.51 -2.36
CA MET A 60 7.59 25.59 -2.19
C MET A 60 7.85 25.72 -0.69
N ALA A 61 8.27 24.62 -0.06
CA ALA A 61 8.76 24.66 1.30
C ALA A 61 10.09 25.41 1.29
N THR A 62 10.08 26.68 1.68
CA THR A 62 11.31 27.39 2.03
C THR A 62 11.83 26.74 3.31
N GLN A 63 12.73 25.76 3.17
CA GLN A 63 13.52 25.32 4.31
C GLN A 63 14.27 26.54 4.83
N MET A 64 14.06 26.91 6.09
CA MET A 64 14.96 27.86 6.74
C MET A 64 16.30 27.14 6.86
N ASP A 65 17.37 27.75 6.33
CA ASP A 65 18.72 27.23 6.54
C ASP A 65 18.95 27.12 8.04
N HIS A 66 18.96 25.91 8.58
CA HIS A 66 19.52 25.66 9.90
C HIS A 66 21.04 25.79 9.79
N THR A 67 21.55 27.01 9.55
CA THR A 67 22.92 27.37 9.92
C THR A 67 22.98 27.53 11.45
N GLY A 68 22.55 26.50 12.18
CA GLY A 68 22.96 26.31 13.55
C GLY A 68 24.35 25.71 13.47
N THR A 69 25.36 26.48 13.88
CA THR A 69 26.74 26.03 14.10
C THR A 69 26.76 24.59 14.59
N GLN A 70 27.16 23.64 13.73
CA GLN A 70 27.46 22.28 14.15
C GLN A 70 28.67 22.38 15.08
N MET A 71 28.44 22.28 16.38
CA MET A 71 29.50 21.91 17.30
C MET A 71 29.96 20.49 16.90
N PRO A 72 31.27 20.19 16.85
CA PRO A 72 31.74 18.90 16.40
C PRO A 72 31.20 17.80 17.32
N SER A 73 30.41 16.88 16.76
CA SER A 73 30.01 15.66 17.45
C SER A 73 31.26 14.82 17.64
N GLU A 74 31.60 14.51 18.89
CA GLU A 74 32.63 13.54 19.22
C GLU A 74 32.20 12.16 18.69
N ASP A 75 33.19 11.48 18.16
CA ASP A 75 33.18 10.15 17.58
C ASP A 75 32.48 9.12 18.50
N ASN A 76 31.40 8.51 18.02
CA ASN A 76 30.93 7.24 18.57
C ASN A 76 30.81 6.23 17.43
N THR A 77 31.93 5.62 17.08
CA THR A 77 31.96 4.35 16.33
C THR A 77 31.31 3.25 17.17
N GLY A 78 29.98 3.21 17.16
CA GLY A 78 29.18 2.13 17.73
C GLY A 78 28.56 1.29 16.62
N THR A 79 29.37 0.53 15.88
CA THR A 79 28.85 -0.57 15.07
C THR A 79 28.16 -1.57 15.99
N GLN A 80 26.84 -1.66 15.91
CA GLN A 80 26.08 -2.83 16.36
C GLN A 80 25.13 -3.20 15.21
N MET A 81 25.55 -4.21 14.44
CA MET A 81 24.70 -4.99 13.54
C MET A 81 23.65 -5.78 14.36
N PRO A 82 22.60 -6.31 13.71
CA PRO A 82 21.30 -6.57 14.33
C PRO A 82 21.32 -7.82 15.21
N SER A 83 20.61 -7.77 16.34
CA SER A 83 20.29 -8.99 17.10
C SER A 83 18.92 -9.49 16.66
N ASP A 84 18.95 -10.58 15.92
CA ASP A 84 17.84 -11.44 15.56
C ASP A 84 17.24 -12.10 16.82
N ASN A 85 15.90 -12.23 16.84
CA ASN A 85 15.09 -13.22 17.58
C ASN A 85 15.00 -13.05 19.14
N GLU A 86 13.85 -13.15 19.84
CA GLU A 86 12.80 -14.17 19.79
C GLU A 86 11.43 -13.69 20.34
N GLU A 87 10.36 -14.19 19.70
CA GLU A 87 9.09 -14.72 20.23
C GLU A 87 8.11 -13.86 21.06
N GLU A 88 7.03 -13.45 20.39
CA GLU A 88 5.73 -13.16 21.02
C GLU A 88 5.06 -14.46 21.53
N LYS A 89 4.55 -14.39 22.76
CA LYS A 89 3.75 -15.41 23.45
C LYS A 89 2.30 -15.48 22.95
N LYS A 90 1.65 -16.59 23.35
CA LYS A 90 0.21 -16.88 23.54
C LYS A 90 -0.50 -17.50 22.32
N ASP A 91 -1.33 -18.54 22.42
CA ASP A 91 -2.08 -19.18 23.51
C ASP A 91 -2.32 -20.67 23.16
N GLY A 92 -2.55 -21.54 24.15
CA GLY A 92 -2.99 -22.92 23.89
C GLY A 92 -2.96 -23.87 25.09
N GLU A 93 -3.83 -23.64 26.08
CA GLU A 93 -4.42 -24.68 26.94
C GLU A 93 -5.55 -25.38 26.16
N ASP A 94 -5.95 -26.64 26.31
CA ASP A 94 -5.46 -27.87 26.94
C ASP A 94 -6.38 -29.00 26.39
N GLU A 95 -5.88 -30.24 26.40
CA GLU A 95 -6.54 -31.55 26.25
C GLU A 95 -7.75 -31.77 25.31
N THR A 96 -7.64 -32.77 24.42
CA THR A 96 -8.07 -34.14 24.76
C THR A 96 -7.76 -35.13 23.63
N THR A 97 -7.47 -36.35 24.08
CA THR A 97 -7.16 -37.59 23.38
C THR A 97 -8.09 -37.95 22.23
N GLU A 98 -7.57 -38.55 21.16
CA GLU A 98 -7.98 -39.90 20.76
C GLU A 98 -7.03 -40.52 19.72
N ALA A 99 -6.50 -41.69 20.07
CA ALA A 99 -5.84 -42.59 19.17
C ALA A 99 -6.88 -43.30 18.30
N SER A 100 -6.74 -43.27 16.98
CA SER A 100 -7.15 -44.42 16.17
C SER A 100 -6.71 -44.38 14.70
N LEU A 101 -6.04 -45.47 14.36
CA LEU A 101 -6.22 -46.27 13.15
C LEU A 101 -5.62 -45.76 11.83
N LYS A 102 -4.44 -46.35 11.58
CA LYS A 102 -3.84 -46.65 10.28
C LYS A 102 -4.88 -46.95 9.18
N GLY A 103 -4.91 -46.13 8.14
CA GLY A 103 -5.31 -46.50 6.78
C GLY A 103 -4.14 -46.16 5.84
N SER A 104 -3.82 -46.91 4.80
CA SER A 104 -4.42 -48.10 4.21
C SER A 104 -3.30 -48.77 3.41
N LYS A 105 -3.10 -50.07 3.60
CA LYS A 105 -2.52 -50.93 2.56
C LYS A 105 -3.66 -51.44 1.68
N ASP A 106 -3.26 -51.86 0.48
CA ASP A 106 -3.98 -52.71 -0.47
C ASP A 106 -4.99 -51.98 -1.38
N CYS A 107 -4.75 -51.87 -2.70
CA CYS A 107 -4.66 -52.91 -3.74
C CYS A 107 -6.05 -53.36 -4.22
N SER A 108 -6.41 -52.96 -5.46
CA SER A 108 -7.53 -53.39 -6.34
C SER A 108 -8.22 -52.17 -6.94
N ILE A 109 -8.66 -52.12 -8.20
CA ILE A 109 -8.78 -53.16 -9.22
C ILE A 109 -8.87 -52.44 -10.58
N VAL A 110 -8.27 -53.05 -11.58
CA VAL A 110 -8.51 -52.76 -13.00
C VAL A 110 -9.86 -53.39 -13.35
N ALA A 111 -10.78 -52.62 -13.93
CA ALA A 111 -11.93 -53.15 -14.65
C ALA A 111 -12.23 -52.22 -15.83
#